data_AF-A0A6P0Q607-F1
#
_entry.id   AF-A0A6P0Q607-F1
#
_cell.length_a   1.000
_cell.length_b   1.000
_cell.length_c   1.000
_cell.angle_alpha   90.00
_cell.angle_beta   90.00
_cell.angle_gamma   90.00
#
_symmetry.space_group_name_H-M   'P 1'
#
loop_
_entity.id
_entity.type
_entity.pdbx_description
1 polymer ?
#
loop_
_entity_poly.entity_id
_entity_poly.type
_entity_poly.pdbx_seq_one_letter_code
_entity_poly.pdbx_strand_id
1 'polypeptide(L)'
;MTKIAEDLGRIFEVGFNIGILADIEQNKIKHNFGNLYCQDLQQLKFRNMLQRIVDKLISPLEREMAEKWSTFFLQKGFLSG
;
A
#
# COMPACT_ATOMS: atom_id res chain seq x y z
N MET A 1 -13.18 5.99 14.36
CA MET A 1 -11.89 5.28 14.52
C MET A 1 -11.73 4.10 13.56
N THR A 2 -12.73 3.24 13.37
CA THR A 2 -12.65 2.02 12.50
C THR A 2 -12.23 2.27 11.04
N LYS A 3 -12.73 3.33 10.40
CA LYS A 3 -12.43 3.62 8.98
C LYS A 3 -10.93 3.86 8.67
N ILE A 4 -10.19 4.48 9.59
CA ILE A 4 -8.75 4.75 9.35
C ILE A 4 -7.94 3.47 9.51
N ALA A 5 -8.26 2.63 10.49
CA ALA A 5 -7.61 1.34 10.66
C ALA A 5 -7.83 0.43 9.44
N GLU A 6 -9.05 0.41 8.88
CA GLU A 6 -9.35 -0.29 7.63
C GLU A 6 -8.53 0.26 6.45
N ASP A 7 -8.43 1.59 6.32
CA ASP A 7 -7.62 2.20 5.27
C ASP A 7 -6.13 1.82 5.41
N LEU A 8 -5.58 1.86 6.63
CA LEU A 8 -4.21 1.46 6.90
C LEU A 8 -3.98 -0.03 6.61
N GLY A 9 -4.96 -0.89 6.92
CA GLY A 9 -4.96 -2.31 6.55
C GLY A 9 -4.86 -2.50 5.04
N ARG A 10 -5.64 -1.75 4.26
CA ARG A 10 -5.56 -1.77 2.79
C ARG A 10 -4.20 -1.27 2.27
N ILE A 11 -3.63 -0.24 2.88
CA ILE A 11 -2.28 0.24 2.51
C ILE A 11 -1.25 -0.87 2.74
N PHE A 12 -1.35 -1.60 3.86
CA PHE A 12 -0.49 -2.74 4.14
C PHE A 12 -0.67 -3.86 3.11
N GLU A 13 -1.91 -4.25 2.79
CA GLU A 13 -2.19 -5.28 1.78
C GLU A 13 -1.61 -4.92 0.41
N VAL A 14 -1.71 -3.65 0.00
CA VAL A 14 -1.08 -3.17 -1.24
C VAL A 14 0.43 -3.34 -1.18
N GLY A 15 1.07 -2.94 -0.07
CA GLY A 15 2.51 -3.15 0.13
C GLY A 15 2.87 -4.62 0.03
N PHE A 16 2.17 -5.48 0.77
CA PHE A 16 2.39 -6.92 0.82
C PHE A 16 2.31 -7.58 -0.55
N ASN A 17 1.30 -7.24 -1.35
CA ASN A 17 1.17 -7.78 -2.70
C ASN A 17 2.32 -7.34 -3.61
N ILE A 18 2.81 -6.10 -3.46
CA ILE A 18 4.00 -5.62 -4.20
C ILE A 18 5.25 -6.40 -3.79
N GLY A 19 5.41 -6.70 -2.49
CA GLY A 19 6.52 -7.51 -1.96
C GLY A 19 6.58 -8.90 -2.59
N ILE A 20 5.45 -9.63 -2.53
CA ILE A 20 5.32 -10.96 -3.16
C ILE A 20 5.67 -10.91 -4.65
N LEU A 21 5.16 -9.91 -5.38
CA LEU A 21 5.40 -9.79 -6.81
C LEU A 21 6.87 -9.47 -7.12
N ALA A 22 7.52 -8.64 -6.30
CA ALA A 22 8.93 -8.36 -6.42
C ALA A 22 9.77 -9.63 -6.19
N ASP A 23 9.44 -10.45 -5.18
CA ASP A 23 10.14 -11.72 -4.92
C ASP A 23 9.94 -12.72 -6.05
N ILE A 24 8.71 -12.85 -6.54
CA ILE A 24 8.37 -13.69 -7.70
C ILE A 24 9.20 -13.32 -8.94
N GLU A 25 9.30 -12.03 -9.25
CA GLU A 25 10.06 -11.51 -10.39
C GLU A 25 11.56 -11.74 -10.19
N GLN A 26 12.07 -11.46 -8.98
CA GLN A 26 13.48 -11.63 -8.62
C GLN A 26 13.92 -13.10 -8.73
N ASN A 27 13.09 -14.02 -8.27
CA ASN A 27 13.33 -15.46 -8.29
C ASN A 27 12.91 -16.13 -9.61
N LYS A 28 12.36 -15.36 -10.57
CA LYS A 28 11.88 -15.84 -11.88
C LYS A 28 10.90 -17.01 -11.74
N ILE A 29 10.04 -16.96 -10.73
CA ILE A 29 9.06 -18.01 -10.47
C ILE A 29 8.05 -18.01 -11.62
N LYS A 30 7.84 -19.17 -12.24
CA LYS A 30 6.88 -19.29 -13.34
C LYS A 30 5.46 -19.02 -12.84
N HIS A 31 4.82 -17.99 -13.38
CA HIS A 31 3.43 -17.67 -13.08
C HIS A 31 2.68 -17.21 -14.34
N ASN A 32 1.36 -17.24 -14.29
CA ASN A 32 0.50 -16.74 -15.37
C ASN A 32 0.03 -15.29 -15.13
N PHE A 33 0.37 -14.68 -13.98
CA PHE A 33 -0.33 -13.48 -13.49
C PHE A 33 0.52 -12.20 -13.39
N GLY A 34 1.86 -12.29 -13.38
CA GLY A 34 2.72 -11.11 -13.15
C GLY A 34 2.61 -10.02 -14.21
N ASN A 35 2.24 -10.33 -15.46
CA ASN A 35 1.95 -9.29 -16.46
C ASN A 35 0.69 -8.49 -16.12
N LEU A 36 -0.38 -9.14 -15.66
CA LEU A 36 -1.62 -8.49 -15.24
C LEU A 36 -1.38 -7.65 -13.98
N TYR A 37 -0.75 -8.25 -12.97
CA TYR A 37 -0.47 -7.56 -11.71
C TYR A 37 0.52 -6.41 -11.86
N CYS A 38 1.58 -6.53 -12.67
CA CYS A 38 2.47 -5.41 -12.95
C CYS A 38 1.75 -4.23 -13.60
N GLN A 39 0.84 -4.51 -14.55
CA GLN A 39 0.05 -3.45 -15.19
C GLN A 39 -0.85 -2.72 -14.20
N ASP A 40 -1.53 -3.46 -13.31
CA ASP A 40 -2.38 -2.88 -12.27
C ASP A 40 -1.57 -2.05 -11.26
N LEU A 41 -0.39 -2.56 -10.85
CA LEU A 41 0.50 -1.87 -9.92
C LEU A 41 1.08 -0.58 -10.50
N GLN A 42 1.39 -0.53 -11.80
CA GLN A 42 1.88 0.69 -12.45
C GLN A 42 0.86 1.84 -12.42
N GLN A 43 -0.42 1.50 -12.32
CA GLN A 43 -1.50 2.48 -12.21
C GLN A 43 -1.69 2.98 -10.77
N LEU A 44 -1.12 2.30 -9.76
CA LEU A 44 -1.23 2.74 -8.37
C LEU A 44 -0.56 4.09 -8.17
N LYS A 45 -1.33 5.01 -7.58
CA LYS A 45 -0.85 6.33 -7.18
C LYS A 45 -0.94 6.41 -5.65
N PHE A 46 0.13 6.04 -4.97
CA PHE A 46 0.21 6.10 -3.51
C PHE A 46 -0.20 7.45 -2.95
N ARG A 47 0.22 8.54 -3.60
CA ARG A 47 -0.17 9.90 -3.22
C ARG A 47 -1.68 10.08 -3.18
N ASN A 48 -2.41 9.54 -4.16
CA ASN A 48 -3.87 9.66 -4.23
C ASN A 48 -4.55 8.81 -3.15
N MET A 49 -3.99 7.63 -2.84
CA MET A 49 -4.47 6.80 -1.74
C MET A 49 -4.27 7.48 -0.39
N LEU A 50 -3.08 8.03 -0.16
CA LEU A 50 -2.73 8.81 1.03
C LEU A 50 -3.68 10.01 1.21
N GLN A 51 -3.87 10.78 0.14
CA GLN A 51 -4.73 11.96 0.15
C GLN A 51 -6.17 11.60 0.57
N ARG A 52 -6.71 10.49 0.05
CA ARG A 52 -8.05 10.02 0.44
C ARG A 52 -8.18 9.65 1.92
N ILE A 53 -7.09 9.24 2.57
CA ILE A 53 -7.07 8.94 4.01
C ILE A 53 -6.99 10.26 4.80
N VAL A 54 -6.09 11.15 4.39
CA VAL A 54 -5.84 12.45 5.03
C VAL A 54 -7.07 13.37 4.92
N ASP A 55 -7.80 13.33 3.81
CA ASP A 55 -9.01 14.15 3.60
C ASP A 55 -10.15 13.82 4.56
N LYS A 56 -10.13 12.63 5.18
CA LYS A 56 -11.12 12.24 6.20
C LYS A 56 -10.85 12.86 7.58
N LEU A 57 -9.70 13.50 7.75
CA LEU A 57 -9.21 14.02 9.03
C LEU A 57 -9.28 15.55 9.05
N ILE A 58 -9.66 16.11 10.19
CA ILE A 58 -9.76 17.58 10.35
C ILE A 58 -8.53 18.11 11.09
N SER A 59 -8.03 17.37 12.08
CA SER A 59 -6.88 17.79 12.88
C SER A 59 -5.58 17.72 12.07
N PRO A 60 -4.75 18.79 12.05
CA PRO A 60 -3.43 18.75 11.44
C PRO A 60 -2.52 17.66 12.02
N LEU A 61 -2.61 17.41 13.33
CA LEU A 61 -1.83 16.36 14.00
C LEU A 61 -2.27 14.97 13.53
N GLU A 62 -3.58 14.74 13.42
CA GLU A 62 -4.10 13.45 12.94
C GLU A 62 -3.69 13.21 11.48
N ARG A 63 -3.71 14.26 10.65
CA ARG A 63 -3.26 14.21 9.26
C ARG A 63 -1.79 13.80 9.16
N GLU A 64 -0.91 14.46 9.92
CA GLU A 64 0.53 14.13 9.94
C GLU A 64 0.75 12.69 10.43
N MET A 65 0.02 12.25 11.47
CA MET A 65 0.08 10.88 11.95
C MET A 65 -0.38 9.88 10.88
N ALA A 66 -1.49 10.16 10.19
CA ALA A 66 -2.01 9.30 9.14
C ALA A 66 -1.04 9.17 7.96
N GLU A 67 -0.33 10.24 7.60
CA GLU A 67 0.71 10.19 6.57
C GLU A 67 1.88 9.27 6.95
N LYS A 68 2.40 9.44 8.18
CA LYS A 68 3.49 8.61 8.71
C LYS A 68 3.07 7.14 8.81
N TRP A 69 1.89 6.87 9.37
CA TRP A 69 1.40 5.51 9.53
C TRP A 69 1.10 4.85 8.20
N SER A 70 0.52 5.56 7.22
CA SER A 70 0.29 4.99 5.89
C SER A 70 1.61 4.62 5.21
N THR A 71 2.61 5.49 5.30
CA THR A 71 3.95 5.20 4.75
C THR A 71 4.58 3.99 5.44
N PHE A 72 4.50 3.93 6.77
CA PHE A 72 4.99 2.80 7.54
C PHE A 72 4.29 1.50 7.18
N PHE A 73 2.95 1.47 7.12
CA PHE A 73 2.17 0.28 6.79
C PHE A 73 2.46 -0.21 5.37
N LEU A 74 2.67 0.70 4.42
CA LEU A 74 3.06 0.34 3.06
C LEU A 74 4.43 -0.37 3.04
N GLN A 75 5.43 0.23 3.69
CA GLN A 75 6.78 -0.33 3.78
C GLN A 75 6.80 -1.66 4.53
N LYS A 76 6.06 -1.75 5.64
CA LYS A 76 5.93 -2.98 6.42
C LYS A 76 5.24 -4.08 5.62
N GLY A 77 4.19 -3.74 4.87
CA GLY A 77 3.54 -4.66 3.94
C GLY A 77 4.55 -5.19 2.93
N PHE A 78 5.22 -4.29 2.22
CA PHE A 78 6.23 -4.64 1.20
C PHE A 78 7.32 -5.56 1.72
N LEU A 79 7.86 -5.31 2.92
CA LEU A 79 8.90 -6.15 3.50
C LEU A 79 8.40 -7.50 4.04
N SER A 80 7.09 -7.65 4.26
CA SER A 80 6.51 -8.88 4.84
C SER A 80 5.94 -9.84 3.80
N GLY A 81 5.74 -9.37 2.57
CA GLY A 81 5.29 -10.16 1.43
C GLY A 81 6.46 -10.58 0.57
#